data_AF-A0A9Q9M6F5-F1
#
_entry.id   AF-A0A9Q9M6F5-F1
#
_cell.length_a   1.000
_cell.length_b   1.000
_cell.length_c   1.000
_cell.angle_alpha   90.00
_cell.angle_beta   90.00
_cell.angle_gamma   90.00
#
_symmetry.space_group_name_H-M   'P 1'
#
loop_
_entity.id
_entity.type
_entity.pdbx_description
1 polymer ?
#
loop_
_entity_poly.entity_id
_entity_poly.type
_entity_poly.pdbx_seq_one_letter_code
_entity_poly.pdbx_strand_id
1 'polypeptide(L)'
;MSAHTNMNTALLALTAKLQSLNDLVTANQFMVEALADQGDALKQMDGAETKDMLRRQAREKFHPDTGTLPNAAALAILEGVLSHQRDSAEIIPFPPRA
;
A
#
# COMPACT_ATOMS: atom_id res chain seq x y z
N MET A 1 23.66 -31.04 14.72
CA MET A 1 23.40 -29.64 15.13
C MET A 1 22.69 -28.87 14.02
N SER A 2 21.58 -29.39 13.48
CA SER A 2 20.92 -28.87 12.26
C SER A 2 19.43 -28.54 12.45
N ALA A 3 18.76 -29.18 13.41
CA ALA A 3 17.35 -28.92 13.69
C ALA A 3 17.11 -27.53 14.32
N HIS A 4 18.01 -27.09 15.20
CA HIS A 4 17.91 -25.78 15.87
C HIS A 4 18.13 -24.60 14.93
N THR A 5 18.99 -24.76 13.91
CA THR A 5 19.23 -23.74 12.88
C THR A 5 17.99 -23.53 12.01
N ASN A 6 17.34 -24.62 11.59
CA ASN A 6 16.11 -24.56 10.78
C ASN A 6 14.95 -23.91 11.57
N MET A 7 14.82 -24.23 12.86
CA MET A 7 13.78 -23.64 13.71
C MET A 7 13.97 -22.14 13.92
N ASN A 8 15.21 -21.67 14.14
CA ASN A 8 15.49 -20.24 14.22
C ASN A 8 15.23 -19.51 12.89
N THR A 9 15.57 -20.13 11.75
CA THR A 9 15.27 -19.57 10.43
C THR A 9 13.75 -19.47 10.19
N ALA A 10 12.98 -20.48 10.57
CA ALA A 10 11.53 -20.46 10.45
C ALA A 10 10.88 -19.39 11.34
N LEU A 11 11.38 -19.20 12.56
CA LEU A 11 10.91 -18.15 13.47
C LEU A 11 11.21 -16.75 12.93
N LEU A 12 12.41 -16.50 12.40
CA LEU A 12 12.76 -15.24 11.76
C LEU A 12 11.87 -14.94 10.54
N ALA A 13 11.61 -15.96 9.71
CA ALA A 13 10.70 -15.82 8.57
C ALA A 13 9.25 -15.53 9.01
N LEU A 14 8.79 -16.14 10.10
CA LEU A 14 7.47 -15.87 10.67
C LEU A 14 7.37 -14.43 11.20
N THR A 15 8.39 -13.96 11.93
CA THR A 15 8.45 -12.57 12.42
C THR A 15 8.42 -11.57 11.26
N ALA A 16 9.19 -11.81 10.20
CA ALA A 16 9.16 -10.96 9.01
C ALA A 16 7.78 -10.91 8.34
N LYS A 17 7.07 -12.05 8.28
CA LYS A 17 5.71 -12.11 7.75
C LYS A 17 4.69 -11.38 8.62
N LEU A 18 4.80 -11.51 9.94
CA LEU A 18 3.93 -10.79 10.88
C LEU A 18 4.15 -9.28 10.78
N GLN A 19 5.40 -8.84 10.63
CA GLN A 19 5.70 -7.43 10.41
C GLN A 19 5.07 -6.91 9.11
N SER A 20 5.25 -7.64 8.00
CA SER A 20 4.61 -7.29 6.72
C SER A 20 3.09 -7.24 6.79
N LEU A 21 2.46 -8.16 7.54
CA LEU A 21 1.01 -8.13 7.76
C LEU A 21 0.59 -6.90 8.56
N ASN A 22 1.34 -6.53 9.59
CA ASN A 22 1.08 -5.34 10.38
C ASN A 22 1.18 -4.05 9.53
N ASP A 23 2.17 -3.99 8.63
CA ASP A 23 2.35 -2.86 7.72
C ASP A 23 1.18 -2.74 6.72
N LEU A 24 0.68 -3.88 6.22
CA LEU A 24 -0.54 -3.94 5.39
C LEU A 24 -1.79 -3.51 6.15
N VAL A 25 -1.96 -3.97 7.40
CA VAL A 25 -3.08 -3.56 8.24
C VAL A 25 -3.05 -2.04 8.49
N THR A 26 -1.86 -1.50 8.75
CA THR A 26 -1.66 -0.05 8.94
C THR A 26 -2.01 0.75 7.68
N ALA A 27 -1.59 0.28 6.51
CA ALA A 27 -1.94 0.90 5.23
C ALA A 27 -3.46 0.86 4.97
N ASN A 28 -4.10 -0.29 5.21
CA ASN A 28 -5.55 -0.44 5.05
C ASN A 28 -6.33 0.46 6.01
N GLN A 29 -5.92 0.50 7.27
CA GLN A 29 -6.54 1.35 8.28
C GLN A 29 -6.48 2.83 7.86
N PHE A 30 -5.34 3.28 7.35
CA PHE A 30 -5.21 4.63 6.80
C PHE A 30 -6.17 4.89 5.63
N MET A 31 -6.30 3.96 4.69
CA MET A 31 -7.23 4.12 3.57
C MET A 31 -8.69 4.20 4.03
N VAL A 32 -9.08 3.38 5.00
CA VAL A 32 -10.44 3.39 5.56
C VAL A 32 -10.71 4.69 6.31
N GLU A 33 -9.78 5.16 7.13
CA GLU A 33 -9.88 6.46 7.83
C GLU A 33 -9.98 7.61 6.84
N ALA A 34 -9.13 7.64 5.81
CA ALA A 34 -9.17 8.68 4.80
C ALA A 34 -10.49 8.67 4.00
N LEU A 35 -11.04 7.49 3.72
CA LEU A 35 -12.36 7.35 3.10
C LEU A 35 -13.51 7.74 4.03
N ALA A 36 -13.39 7.48 5.34
CA ALA A 36 -14.41 7.86 6.32
C ALA A 36 -14.43 9.38 6.54
N ASP A 37 -13.25 10.00 6.67
CA ASP A 37 -13.12 11.42 6.99
C ASP A 37 -13.36 12.31 5.77
N GLN A 38 -12.96 11.86 4.58
CA GLN A 38 -12.97 12.68 3.37
C GLN A 38 -13.82 12.08 2.24
N GLY A 39 -14.57 11.01 2.51
CA GLY A 39 -15.32 10.26 1.49
C GLY A 39 -16.27 11.09 0.65
N ASP A 40 -16.93 12.10 1.22
CA ASP A 40 -17.83 12.97 0.47
C ASP A 40 -17.08 14.00 -0.40
N ALA A 41 -15.88 14.43 0.03
CA ALA A 41 -14.99 15.25 -0.79
C ALA A 41 -14.36 14.42 -1.92
N LEU A 42 -13.95 13.19 -1.61
CA LEU A 42 -13.34 12.25 -2.55
C LEU A 42 -14.31 11.84 -3.67
N LYS A 43 -15.61 11.71 -3.38
CA LYS A 43 -16.65 11.43 -4.40
C LYS A 43 -16.80 12.56 -5.43
N GLN A 44 -16.41 13.79 -5.07
CA GLN A 44 -16.51 14.97 -5.93
C GLN A 44 -15.20 15.22 -6.73
N MET A 45 -14.11 14.55 -6.37
CA MET A 45 -12.78 14.71 -6.97
C MET A 45 -12.53 13.67 -8.05
N ASP A 46 -11.73 14.02 -9.05
CA ASP A 46 -11.27 13.05 -10.05
C ASP A 46 -10.39 11.98 -9.39
N GLY A 47 -10.40 10.76 -9.92
CA GLY A 47 -9.68 9.62 -9.36
C GLY A 47 -8.17 9.84 -9.29
N ALA A 48 -7.61 10.61 -10.22
CA ALA A 48 -6.19 11.00 -10.21
C ALA A 48 -5.89 12.00 -9.07
N GLU A 49 -6.75 12.99 -8.89
CA GLU A 49 -6.61 14.04 -7.88
C GLU A 49 -6.75 13.47 -6.46
N THR A 50 -7.71 12.55 -6.29
CA THR A 50 -7.90 11.77 -5.06
C THR A 50 -6.64 11.00 -4.68
N LYS A 51 -6.05 10.26 -5.65
CA LYS A 51 -4.82 9.47 -5.40
C LYS A 51 -3.65 10.36 -5.00
N ASP A 52 -3.47 11.51 -5.64
CA ASP A 52 -2.39 12.43 -5.32
C ASP A 52 -2.57 13.11 -3.96
N MET A 53 -3.81 13.41 -3.57
CA MET A 53 -4.12 13.89 -2.23
C MET A 53 -3.81 12.83 -1.16
N LEU A 54 -4.28 11.59 -1.37
CA LEU A 54 -4.03 10.48 -0.45
C LEU A 54 -2.54 10.16 -0.31
N ARG A 55 -1.75 10.26 -1.40
CA ARG A 55 -0.27 10.12 -1.31
C ARG A 55 0.36 11.22 -0.48
N ARG A 56 -0.07 12.47 -0.61
CA ARG A 56 0.47 13.58 0.21
C ARG A 56 0.17 13.37 1.69
N GLN A 57 -1.06 12.99 2.02
CA GLN A 57 -1.45 12.68 3.40
C GLN A 57 -0.72 11.46 3.96
N ALA A 58 -0.54 10.41 3.14
CA ALA A 58 0.24 9.24 3.53
C ALA A 58 1.69 9.62 3.84
N ARG A 59 2.30 10.49 3.02
CA ARG A 59 3.65 11.03 3.30
C ARG A 59 3.66 11.81 4.60
N GLU A 60 2.75 12.75 4.80
CA GLU A 60 2.69 13.55 6.04
C GLU A 60 2.49 12.69 7.30
N LYS A 61 1.72 11.59 7.21
CA LYS A 61 1.47 10.70 8.35
C LYS A 61 2.62 9.73 8.59
N PHE A 62 3.15 9.11 7.54
CA PHE A 62 4.07 7.98 7.62
C PHE A 62 5.53 8.29 7.27
N HIS A 63 5.88 9.56 7.00
CA HIS A 63 7.26 9.95 6.69
C HIS A 63 8.22 9.45 7.78
N PRO A 64 9.34 8.80 7.42
CA PRO A 64 10.26 8.21 8.41
C PRO A 64 10.86 9.25 9.37
N ASP A 65 11.09 10.47 8.90
CA ASP A 65 11.77 11.52 9.70
C ASP A 65 10.83 12.60 10.25
N THR A 66 9.66 12.79 9.65
CA THR A 66 8.78 13.94 9.92
C THR A 66 7.32 13.54 10.10
N GLY A 67 7.01 12.25 10.03
CA GLY A 67 5.67 11.72 10.13
C GLY A 67 5.18 11.70 11.57
N THR A 68 3.87 11.84 11.75
CA THR A 68 3.23 11.67 13.05
C THR A 68 3.29 10.21 13.54
N LEU A 69 3.32 9.26 12.62
CA LEU A 69 3.47 7.82 12.87
C LEU A 69 4.46 7.26 11.83
N PRO A 70 5.78 7.37 12.04
CA PRO A 70 6.76 6.94 11.04
C PRO A 70 6.63 5.45 10.72
N ASN A 71 6.25 5.13 9.48
CA ASN A 71 6.19 3.76 8.97
C ASN A 71 6.51 3.75 7.46
N ALA A 72 7.80 3.61 7.15
CA ALA A 72 8.29 3.60 5.76
C ALA A 72 7.74 2.40 4.95
N ALA A 73 7.47 1.26 5.59
CA ALA A 73 6.94 0.08 4.91
C ALA A 73 5.47 0.27 4.51
N ALA A 74 4.64 0.79 5.42
CA ALA A 74 3.26 1.16 5.10
C ALA A 74 3.21 2.28 4.04
N LEU A 75 4.12 3.27 4.11
CA LEU A 75 4.23 4.32 3.09
C LEU A 75 4.54 3.74 1.71
N ALA A 76 5.50 2.82 1.60
CA ALA A 76 5.85 2.18 0.32
C ALA A 76 4.67 1.40 -0.28
N ILE A 77 3.89 0.70 0.55
CA ILE A 77 2.66 0.00 0.14
C ILE A 77 1.63 1.01 -0.40
N LEU A 78 1.38 2.09 0.35
CA LEU A 78 0.42 3.12 -0.04
C LEU A 78 0.83 3.84 -1.33
N GLU A 79 2.12 4.15 -1.50
CA GLU A 79 2.63 4.76 -2.72
C GLU A 79 2.52 3.83 -3.93
N GLY A 80 2.73 2.52 -3.74
CA GLY A 80 2.53 1.50 -4.79
C GLY A 80 1.07 1.38 -5.21
N VAL A 81 0.15 1.21 -4.24
CA VAL A 81 -1.29 1.07 -4.50
C VAL A 81 -1.89 2.33 -5.11
N LEU A 82 -1.49 3.50 -4.60
CA LEU A 82 -1.98 4.77 -5.10
C LEU A 82 -1.24 5.23 -6.35
N SER A 83 -0.21 4.52 -6.82
CA SER A 83 0.59 4.93 -7.98
C SER A 83 -0.26 5.17 -9.23
N HIS A 84 0.22 6.07 -10.09
CA HIS A 84 -0.43 6.42 -11.35
C HIS A 84 -0.26 5.35 -12.43
N GLN A 85 0.05 4.09 -12.05
CA GLN A 85 0.01 3.00 -13.01
C GLN A 85 -1.41 2.87 -13.55
N ARG A 86 -1.60 3.52 -14.70
CA ARG A 86 -2.52 3.12 -15.74
C ARG A 86 -2.06 1.73 -16.16
N ASP A 87 -2.44 0.73 -15.40
CA ASP A 87 -2.67 -0.59 -15.98
C ASP A 87 -3.95 -0.45 -16.82
N SER A 88 -3.87 0.36 -17.88
CA SER A 88 -4.68 0.18 -19.06
C SER A 88 -4.39 -1.26 -19.46
N ALA A 89 -5.27 -2.19 -19.12
CA ALA A 89 -5.14 -3.57 -19.54
C ALA A 89 -4.77 -3.56 -21.03
N GLU A 90 -3.66 -4.19 -21.41
CA GLU A 90 -3.26 -4.30 -22.81
C GLU A 90 -4.45 -4.88 -23.56
N ILE A 91 -5.04 -4.10 -24.46
CA ILE A 91 -6.14 -4.56 -25.30
C ILE A 91 -5.54 -5.62 -26.21
N ILE A 92 -5.82 -6.90 -25.95
CA ILE A 92 -5.47 -7.99 -26.84
C ILE A 92 -6.38 -7.88 -28.07
N PRO A 93 -5.85 -7.54 -29.26
CA PRO A 93 -6.69 -7.39 -30.45
C PRO A 93 -7.22 -8.77 -30.88
N PHE A 94 -8.49 -8.83 -31.26
CA PHE A 94 -9.06 -10.04 -31.87
C PHE A 94 -8.46 -10.27 -33.26
N PRO A 95 -8.15 -11.53 -33.64
CA PRO A 95 -7.63 -11.83 -34.96
C PRO A 95 -8.66 -11.51 -36.06
N PRO A 96 -8.21 -10.99 -37.22
CA PRO A 96 -9.10 -10.71 -38.35
C PRO A 96 -9.73 -12.02 -38.85
N ARG A 97 -11.02 -11.98 -39.20
CA ARG A 97 -11.71 -13.11 -39.82
C ARG A 97 -11.11 -13.33 -41.22
N ALA A 98 -10.57 -14.53 -41.44
CA ALA A 98 -10.17 -15.03 -42.76
C ALA A 98 -11.41 -15.35 -43.62
#